data_AF-A0A127BAY7-F1
#
_entry.id   AF-A0A127BAY7-F1
#
_cell.length_a   1.000
_cell.length_b   1.000
_cell.length_c   1.000
_cell.angle_alpha   90.00
_cell.angle_beta   90.00
_cell.angle_gamma   90.00
#
_symmetry.space_group_name_H-M   'P 1'
#
loop_
_entity.id
_entity.type
_entity.pdbx_description
1 polymer ?
#
loop_
_entity_poly.entity_id
_entity_poly.type
_entity_poly.pdbx_seq_one_letter_code
_entity_poly.pdbx_strand_id
1 'polypeptide(L)' 'MKQKSLLGYFMHRRGIVSIGRAVEIAGVSYQEFLRELLKRGIDTYEYDGDGLAEELLEWGLFWIHPL' A
#
# COMPACT_ATOMS: atom_id res chain seq x y z
N MET A 1 12.52 -20.25 -5.28
CA MET A 1 11.62 -19.20 -5.82
C MET A 1 10.67 -18.79 -4.71
N LYS A 2 10.67 -17.54 -4.25
CA LYS A 2 9.66 -17.05 -3.30
C LYS A 2 8.32 -17.02 -4.03
N GLN A 3 7.33 -17.76 -3.54
CA GLN A 3 6.00 -17.82 -4.12
C GLN A 3 5.29 -16.49 -3.84
N LYS A 4 4.89 -15.77 -4.90
CA LYS A 4 4.22 -14.47 -4.78
C LYS A 4 2.84 -14.71 -4.16
N SER A 5 2.58 -14.14 -2.99
CA SER A 5 1.30 -14.30 -2.31
C SER A 5 0.28 -13.32 -2.88
N LEU A 6 -0.85 -13.82 -3.38
CA LEU A 6 -1.98 -12.96 -3.81
C LEU A 6 -2.68 -12.29 -2.61
N LEU A 7 -2.40 -12.72 -1.38
CA LEU A 7 -3.05 -12.25 -0.17
C LEU A 7 -2.91 -10.74 0.03
N GLY A 8 -1.71 -10.19 -0.19
CA GLY A 8 -1.45 -8.76 -0.07
C GLY A 8 -2.34 -7.94 -1.00
N TYR A 9 -2.48 -8.37 -2.26
CA TYR A 9 -3.35 -7.73 -3.26
C TYR A 9 -4.83 -7.78 -2.84
N PHE A 10 -5.30 -8.93 -2.33
CA PHE A 10 -6.68 -9.07 -1.87
C PHE A 10 -7.00 -8.21 -0.66
N MET A 11 -6.09 -8.14 0.31
CA MET A 11 -6.26 -7.33 1.51
C MET A 11 -6.26 -5.84 1.17
N HIS A 12 -5.35 -5.39 0.31
CA HIS A 12 -5.31 -4.00 -0.16
C HIS A 12 -6.58 -3.61 -0.92
N ARG A 13 -7.02 -4.43 -1.88
CA ARG A 13 -8.25 -4.19 -2.65
C ARG A 13 -9.50 -4.06 -1.77
N ARG A 14 -9.50 -4.65 -0.58
CA ARG A 14 -10.60 -4.55 0.39
C ARG A 14 -10.44 -3.42 1.41
N GLY A 15 -9.42 -2.58 1.27
CA GLY A 15 -9.10 -1.53 2.23
C GLY A 15 -8.68 -2.05 3.61
N ILE A 16 -8.28 -3.34 3.72
CA ILE A 16 -7.96 -3.97 5.02
C ILE A 16 -6.57 -3.54 5.50
N VAL A 17 -5.65 -3.31 4.58
CA VAL A 17 -4.26 -2.95 4.86
C VAL A 17 -3.79 -1.87 3.89
N SER A 18 -2.87 -1.02 4.35
CA SER A 18 -2.18 -0.06 3.49
C SER A 18 -1.38 -0.76 2.39
N ILE A 19 -1.05 -0.02 1.34
CA ILE A 19 -0.27 -0.54 0.21
C ILE A 19 1.13 -1.02 0.65
N GLY A 20 1.76 -0.33 1.60
CA GLY A 20 3.05 -0.73 2.17
C GLY A 20 2.97 -2.10 2.85
N ARG A 21 1.96 -2.31 3.71
CA ARG A 21 1.74 -3.59 4.38
C ARG A 21 1.36 -4.71 3.40
N ALA A 22 0.60 -4.38 2.36
CA ALA A 22 0.25 -5.33 1.31
C ALA A 22 1.47 -5.84 0.52
N VAL A 23 2.44 -4.96 0.26
CA VAL A 23 3.71 -5.29 -0.42
C VAL A 23 4.55 -6.26 0.42
N GLU A 24 4.65 -6.00 1.73
CA GLU A 24 5.32 -6.90 2.67
C GLU A 24 4.69 -8.30 2.67
N ILE A 25 3.35 -8.37 2.77
CA ILE A 25 2.59 -9.63 2.76
C ILE A 25 2.75 -10.37 1.43
N ALA A 26 2.78 -9.65 0.31
CA ALA A 26 2.95 -10.24 -1.02
C ALA A 26 4.38 -10.74 -1.26
N GLY A 27 5.36 -10.24 -0.49
CA GLY A 27 6.76 -10.66 -0.56
C GLY A 27 7.44 -10.27 -1.88
N VAL A 28 6.98 -9.19 -2.51
CA VAL A 28 7.48 -8.65 -3.78
C VAL A 28 8.03 -7.24 -3.59
N SER A 29 8.72 -6.70 -4.59
CA SER A 29 9.10 -5.28 -4.56
C SER A 29 7.87 -4.39 -4.72
N TYR A 30 7.95 -3.16 -4.20
CA TYR A 30 6.89 -2.16 -4.32
C TYR A 30 6.51 -1.89 -5.79
N GLN A 31 7.51 -1.71 -6.67
CA GLN A 31 7.29 -1.50 -8.10
C GLN A 31 6.62 -2.70 -8.79
N GLU A 32 7.00 -3.91 -8.40
CA GLU A 32 6.37 -5.12 -8.93
C GLU A 32 4.91 -5.21 -8.50
N PHE A 33 4.63 -4.88 -7.24
CA PHE A 33 3.27 -4.82 -6.69
C PHE A 33 2.39 -3.82 -7.46
N LEU A 34 2.89 -2.60 -7.70
CA LEU A 34 2.18 -1.58 -8.48
C LEU A 34 1.87 -2.02 -9.91
N ARG A 35 2.85 -2.61 -10.62
CA ARG A 35 2.61 -3.14 -11.98
C ARG A 35 1.53 -4.22 -11.98
N GLU A 36 1.52 -5.04 -10.95
CA GLU A 36 0.58 -6.13 -10.79
C GLU A 36 -0.83 -5.63 -10.42
N LEU A 37 -0.96 -4.51 -9.71
CA LEU A 37 -2.25 -3.81 -9.52
C LEU A 37 -2.75 -3.19 -10.83
N LEU A 38 -1.88 -2.48 -11.55
CA LEU A 38 -2.20 -1.85 -12.83
C LEU A 38 -2.70 -2.85 -13.87
N LYS A 39 -2.01 -4.00 -14.01
CA LYS A 39 -2.46 -5.10 -14.91
C LYS A 39 -3.84 -5.63 -14.56
N ARG A 40 -4.25 -5.53 -13.29
CA ARG A 40 -5.53 -6.03 -12.79
C ARG A 40 -6.62 -4.95 -12.79
N GLY A 41 -6.31 -3.73 -13.26
CA GLY A 41 -7.23 -2.60 -13.26
C GLY A 41 -7.64 -2.16 -11.85
N ILE A 42 -6.80 -2.44 -10.84
CA ILE A 42 -7.02 -1.98 -9.47
C ILE A 42 -6.33 -0.64 -9.36
N ASP A 43 -7.10 0.41 -9.11
CA ASP A 43 -6.56 1.75 -8.97
C ASP A 43 -5.73 1.82 -7.69
N THR A 44 -4.48 2.27 -7.80
CA THR A 44 -3.53 2.28 -6.67
C THR A 44 -3.71 3.49 -5.76
N TYR A 45 -4.63 4.38 -6.12
CA TYR A 45 -4.93 5.65 -5.46
C TYR A 45 -6.40 5.76 -5.06
N GLU A 46 -7.07 4.64 -4.71
CA GLU A 46 -8.27 4.74 -3.86
C GLU A 46 -7.82 5.06 -2.43
N TYR A 47 -7.52 6.33 -2.19
CA TYR A 47 -7.59 6.88 -0.85
C TYR A 47 -9.08 7.13 -0.55
N ASP A 48 -9.65 6.40 0.41
CA ASP A 48 -10.76 7.00 1.14
C ASP A 48 -10.20 8.24 1.89
N GLY A 49 -11.03 9.26 2.08
CA GLY A 49 -10.55 10.53 2.67
C GLY A 49 -9.93 10.35 4.06
N ASP A 50 -10.26 9.27 4.75
CA ASP A 50 -9.82 8.97 6.10
C ASP A 50 -8.42 8.33 6.12
N GLY A 51 -8.11 7.42 5.19
CA GLY A 51 -6.81 6.76 5.06
C GLY A 51 -5.70 7.69 4.58
N LEU A 52 -6.04 8.69 3.74
CA LEU A 52 -5.08 9.74 3.36
C LEU A 52 -4.78 10.65 4.54
N ALA A 53 -5.79 10.94 5.38
CA ALA A 53 -5.61 11.75 6.57
C ALA A 53 -4.76 11.04 7.62
N GLU A 54 -4.95 9.72 7.84
CA GLU A 54 -4.09 8.92 8.72
C GLU A 54 -2.66 8.85 8.21
N GLU A 55 -2.44 8.59 6.92
CA GLU A 55 -1.08 8.53 6.35
C GLU A 55 -0.42 9.92 6.36
N LEU A 56 -1.14 11.00 6.03
CA LEU A 56 -0.60 12.37 6.15
C LEU A 56 -0.35 12.80 7.60
N LEU A 57 -1.10 12.29 8.58
CA LEU A 57 -0.81 12.50 10.00
C LEU A 57 0.45 11.72 10.42
N GLU A 58 0.58 10.47 9.96
CA GLU A 58 1.73 9.61 10.23
C GLU A 58 3.02 10.18 9.59
N TRP A 59 2.92 10.74 8.39
CA TRP A 59 4.03 11.42 7.70
C TRP A 59 4.20 12.88 8.15
N GLY A 60 3.16 13.50 8.68
CA GLY A 60 3.20 14.83 9.30
C GLY A 60 4.10 14.83 10.53
N LEU A 61 4.12 13.74 11.31
CA LEU A 61 5.07 13.55 12.42
C LEU A 61 6.55 13.53 11.98
N PHE A 62 6.83 13.23 10.71
CA PHE A 62 8.19 13.25 10.17
C PHE A 62 8.70 14.68 9.89
N TRP A 63 7.80 15.67 9.72
CA TRP A 63 8.16 17.04 9.35
C TRP A 63 8.03 18.08 10.49
N ILE A 64 7.49 17.73 11.67
CA ILE A 64 7.37 18.67 12.81
C ILE A 64 8.56 18.66 13.78
N HIS A 65 9.62 17.92 13.50
CA HIS A 65 10.91 18.09 14.17
C HIS A 65 11.96 18.62 13.19
N PRO A 66 12.04 19.95 12.97
CA PRO A 66 13.34 20.53 12.69
C PRO A 66 14.22 20.29 13.94
N LEU A 67 15.41 19.72 13.69
CA LEU A 67 16.57 19.51 14.58
C LEU A 67 16.47 20.06 16.02
#